data_AF-A0A9W9EQ54-F1
#
_entry.id   AF-A0A9W9EQ54-F1
#
_cell.length_a   1.000
_cell.length_b   1.000
_cell.length_c   1.000
_cell.angle_alpha   90.00
_cell.angle_beta   90.00
_cell.angle_gamma   90.00
#
_symmetry.space_group_name_H-M   'P 1'
#
loop_
_entity.id
_entity.type
_entity.pdbx_description
1 polymer ?
#
loop_
_entity_poly.entity_id
_entity_poly.type
_entity_poly.pdbx_seq_one_letter_code
_entity_poly.pdbx_strand_id
1 'polypeptide(L)'
;MVKIAIAGGSSNVVNEIIDGLSATKSHDFVILEIPVAIEPPGKRWVKADYGDPEQLASFLEGVHTVLSFVSTQDNPSTTPQKNLINAAVRANVKRFAPSEWASSTLDHLSWYTYKREIRRFLGELNKDSKVLEYNLFQPGMFMNYLTHPYPSAKHVHSMELLFDYLQMTTQQ
;
A
#
# COMPACT_ATOMS: atom_id res chain seq x y z
N MET A 1 20.16 -5.59 -6.76
CA MET A 1 19.70 -5.38 -5.37
C MET A 1 19.37 -3.91 -5.20
N VAL A 2 18.19 -3.57 -4.68
CA VAL A 2 17.80 -2.18 -4.39
C VAL A 2 17.11 -2.10 -3.04
N LYS A 3 17.14 -0.92 -2.41
CA LYS A 3 16.43 -0.63 -1.16
C LYS A 3 14.98 -0.23 -1.43
N ILE A 4 14.03 -0.91 -0.80
CA ILE A 4 12.59 -0.67 -0.92
C ILE A 4 12.04 -0.15 0.40
N ALA A 5 11.24 0.91 0.38
CA ALA A 5 10.44 1.30 1.53
C ALA A 5 8.99 0.85 1.34
N ILE A 6 8.42 0.22 2.37
CA ILE A 6 7.04 -0.25 2.40
C ILE A 6 6.30 0.59 3.44
N ALA A 7 5.43 1.49 3.00
CA ALA A 7 4.66 2.37 3.87
C ALA A 7 3.28 1.76 4.18
N GLY A 8 2.89 1.65 5.45
CA GLY A 8 1.66 0.97 5.87
C GLY A 8 1.79 -0.56 5.86
N GLY A 9 2.82 -1.08 6.53
CA GLY A 9 3.19 -2.50 6.56
C GLY A 9 2.26 -3.48 7.30
N SER A 10 1.29 -2.98 8.06
CA SER A 10 0.50 -3.74 9.03
C SER A 10 -0.73 -4.43 8.45
N SER A 11 -1.15 -4.08 7.22
CA SER A 11 -2.32 -4.72 6.61
C SER A 11 -2.02 -6.18 6.22
N ASN A 12 -3.08 -6.99 6.24
CA ASN A 12 -3.04 -8.40 5.85
C ASN A 12 -2.48 -8.62 4.42
N VAL A 13 -2.87 -7.77 3.46
CA VAL A 13 -2.39 -7.81 2.07
C VAL A 13 -0.89 -7.53 1.99
N VAL A 14 -0.41 -6.55 2.75
CA VAL A 14 1.00 -6.15 2.71
C VAL A 14 1.90 -7.23 3.29
N ASN A 15 1.43 -7.95 4.29
CA ASN A 15 2.21 -9.04 4.87
C ASN A 15 2.46 -10.19 3.88
N GLU A 16 1.52 -10.48 2.97
CA GLU A 16 1.77 -11.41 1.84
C GLU A 16 2.86 -10.89 0.91
N ILE A 17 2.82 -9.59 0.59
CA ILE A 17 3.81 -8.95 -0.28
C ILE A 17 5.19 -8.94 0.39
N ILE A 18 5.27 -8.64 1.69
CA ILE A 18 6.53 -8.65 2.44
C ILE A 18 7.10 -10.07 2.46
N ASP A 19 6.29 -11.10 2.72
CA ASP A 19 6.76 -12.48 2.76
C ASP A 19 7.25 -12.93 1.37
N GLY A 20 6.52 -12.58 0.30
CA GLY A 20 6.94 -12.81 -1.09
C GLY A 20 8.26 -12.11 -1.43
N LEU A 21 8.41 -10.82 -1.08
CA LEU A 21 9.65 -10.07 -1.28
C LEU A 21 10.81 -10.67 -0.50
N SER A 22 10.58 -11.07 0.76
CA SER A 22 11.60 -11.70 1.63
C SER A 22 12.10 -13.02 1.04
N ALA A 23 11.20 -13.83 0.45
CA ALA A 23 11.56 -15.10 -0.17
C ALA A 23 12.49 -14.94 -1.38
N THR A 24 12.40 -13.82 -2.11
CA THR A 24 13.29 -13.57 -3.26
C THR A 24 14.75 -13.33 -2.89
N LYS A 25 15.03 -12.92 -1.64
CA LYS A 25 16.36 -12.52 -1.13
C LYS A 25 17.10 -11.52 -2.06
N SER A 26 16.36 -10.75 -2.85
CA SER A 26 16.90 -9.93 -3.94
C SER A 26 16.98 -8.43 -3.63
N HIS A 27 16.30 -8.00 -2.55
CA HIS A 27 16.13 -6.60 -2.18
C HIS A 27 16.20 -6.43 -0.66
N ASP A 28 16.77 -5.31 -0.24
CA ASP A 28 16.66 -4.85 1.14
C ASP A 28 15.38 -4.03 1.28
N PHE A 29 14.69 -4.13 2.41
CA PHE A 29 13.52 -3.30 2.64
C PHE A 29 13.42 -2.76 4.06
N VAL A 30 12.71 -1.63 4.16
CA VAL A 30 12.32 -0.99 5.42
C VAL A 30 10.82 -0.81 5.42
N ILE A 31 10.21 -1.06 6.57
CA ILE A 31 8.77 -0.91 6.74
C ILE A 31 8.54 0.37 7.55
N LEU A 32 7.86 1.33 6.94
CA LEU A 32 7.42 2.56 7.57
C LEU A 32 6.01 2.32 8.11
N GLU A 33 5.82 2.46 9.41
CA GLU A 33 4.55 2.12 10.05
C GLU A 33 4.18 3.05 11.20
N ILE A 34 2.88 3.28 11.39
CA ILE A 34 2.30 3.94 12.57
C ILE A 34 2.42 2.94 13.73
N PRO A 35 2.92 3.31 14.92
CA PRO A 35 3.37 2.36 15.94
C PRO A 35 2.41 1.17 16.15
N VAL A 36 2.90 -0.04 15.89
CA VAL A 36 2.24 -1.30 16.22
C VAL A 36 2.92 -1.87 17.46
N ALA A 37 2.16 -2.49 18.37
CA ALA A 37 2.68 -2.93 19.67
C ALA A 37 3.73 -4.05 19.60
N ILE A 38 3.94 -4.67 18.43
CA ILE A 38 4.79 -5.85 18.25
C ILE A 38 5.56 -5.70 16.93
N GLU A 39 6.89 -5.69 17.00
CA GLU A 39 7.77 -5.79 15.84
C GLU A 39 8.02 -7.27 15.50
N PRO A 40 7.59 -7.77 14.33
CA PRO A 40 7.91 -9.12 13.90
C PRO A 40 9.43 -9.30 13.74
N PRO A 41 10.00 -10.40 14.25
CA PRO A 41 11.44 -10.64 14.17
C PRO A 41 11.91 -10.76 12.72
N GLY A 42 13.11 -10.23 12.45
CA GLY A 42 13.79 -10.34 11.15
C GLY A 42 13.38 -9.32 10.08
N LYS A 43 12.55 -8.32 10.41
CA LYS A 43 12.16 -7.22 9.51
C LYS A 43 12.57 -5.87 10.12
N ARG A 44 13.04 -4.92 9.29
CA ARG A 44 13.41 -3.58 9.76
C ARG A 44 12.18 -2.67 9.76
N TRP A 45 11.61 -2.41 10.93
CA TRP A 45 10.51 -1.49 11.12
C TRP A 45 11.03 -0.14 11.60
N VAL A 46 10.42 0.94 11.10
CA VAL A 46 10.63 2.28 11.64
C VAL A 46 9.27 2.93 11.85
N LYS A 47 9.14 3.58 13.00
CA LYS A 47 7.96 4.38 13.32
C LYS A 47 7.92 5.60 12.39
N ALA A 48 6.84 5.74 11.64
CA ALA A 48 6.63 6.85 10.71
C ALA A 48 5.43 7.70 11.12
N ASP A 49 5.67 9.00 11.25
CA ASP A 49 4.62 10.02 11.30
C ASP A 49 4.36 10.54 9.88
N TYR A 50 3.23 10.15 9.29
CA TYR A 50 2.87 10.62 7.95
C TYR A 50 2.47 12.11 7.90
N GLY A 51 2.36 12.77 9.05
CA GLY A 51 2.24 14.22 9.18
C GLY A 51 3.56 14.97 9.07
N ASP A 52 4.71 14.29 9.19
CA ASP A 52 6.04 14.89 9.20
C ASP A 52 6.81 14.56 7.89
N PRO A 53 6.76 15.43 6.87
CA PRO A 53 7.43 15.19 5.59
C PRO A 53 8.96 15.17 5.70
N GLU A 54 9.56 15.83 6.69
CA GLU A 54 11.01 15.85 6.89
C GLU A 54 11.49 14.49 7.41
N GLN A 55 10.79 13.95 8.42
CA GLN A 55 11.05 12.62 8.93
C GLN A 55 10.88 11.57 7.83
N LEU A 56 9.77 11.64 7.06
CA LEU A 56 9.56 10.73 5.93
C LEU A 56 10.70 10.81 4.92
N ALA A 57 11.16 12.02 4.56
CA ALA A 57 12.25 12.18 3.61
C ALA A 57 13.54 11.52 4.11
N SER A 58 13.86 11.67 5.40
CA SER A 58 15.05 11.06 6.01
C SER A 58 15.02 9.52 5.92
N PHE A 59 13.85 8.89 6.10
CA PHE A 59 13.72 7.43 5.97
C PHE A 59 13.84 6.95 4.53
N LEU A 60 13.51 7.81 3.57
CA LEU A 60 13.56 7.54 2.14
C LEU A 60 14.94 7.80 1.52
N GLU A 61 15.91 8.30 2.27
CA GLU A 61 17.29 8.47 1.79
C GLU A 61 17.89 7.12 1.33
N GLY A 62 18.40 7.14 0.09
CA GLY A 62 18.95 5.96 -0.59
C GLY A 62 17.91 4.89 -0.94
N VAL A 63 16.60 5.15 -0.75
CA VAL A 63 15.53 4.25 -1.19
C VAL A 63 15.33 4.40 -2.69
N HIS A 64 15.31 3.27 -3.39
CA HIS A 64 15.06 3.24 -4.84
C HIS A 64 13.56 3.21 -5.14
N THR A 65 12.81 2.37 -4.43
CA THR A 65 11.39 2.13 -4.66
C THR A 65 10.58 2.32 -3.39
N VAL A 66 9.44 3.00 -3.47
CA VAL A 66 8.45 3.06 -2.37
C VAL A 66 7.18 2.32 -2.79
N LEU A 67 6.70 1.44 -1.93
CA LEU A 67 5.39 0.79 -2.03
C LEU A 67 4.50 1.32 -0.90
N SER A 68 3.45 2.06 -1.24
CA SER A 68 2.54 2.65 -0.27
C SER A 68 1.26 1.83 -0.16
N PHE A 69 0.86 1.57 1.08
CA PHE A 69 -0.38 0.94 1.49
C PHE A 69 -1.08 1.77 2.58
N VAL A 70 -0.64 3.02 2.75
CA VAL A 70 -1.26 3.97 3.67
C VAL A 70 -2.71 4.20 3.24
N SER A 71 -3.65 3.69 4.03
CA SER A 71 -5.07 3.93 3.83
C SER A 71 -5.49 5.21 4.54
N THR A 72 -6.29 6.02 3.85
CA THR A 72 -6.95 7.21 4.41
C THR A 72 -8.46 7.04 4.32
N GLN A 73 -8.94 5.79 4.39
CA GLN A 73 -10.37 5.48 4.26
C GLN A 73 -11.18 6.05 5.43
N ASP A 74 -10.65 6.01 6.65
CA ASP A 74 -11.32 6.49 7.87
C ASP A 74 -11.11 7.99 8.13
N ASN A 75 -10.17 8.60 7.40
CA ASN A 75 -9.92 10.04 7.43
C ASN A 75 -9.62 10.50 5.99
N PRO A 76 -10.58 11.11 5.28
CA PRO A 76 -10.47 11.40 3.85
C PRO A 76 -9.35 12.39 3.49
N SER A 77 -8.62 12.91 4.48
CA SER A 77 -7.40 13.67 4.25
C SER A 77 -6.39 12.85 3.43
N THR A 78 -6.10 13.31 2.22
CA THR A 78 -5.02 12.77 1.39
C THR A 78 -3.62 13.23 1.81
N THR A 79 -3.54 14.06 2.85
CA THR A 79 -2.28 14.66 3.35
C THR A 79 -1.21 13.61 3.66
N PRO A 80 -1.49 12.48 4.37
CA PRO A 80 -0.46 11.48 4.66
C PRO A 80 0.25 10.94 3.41
N GLN A 81 -0.51 10.65 2.35
CA GLN A 81 0.04 10.10 1.12
C GLN A 81 0.69 11.16 0.24
N LYS A 82 0.15 12.38 0.21
CA LYS A 82 0.81 13.54 -0.44
C LYS A 82 2.15 13.86 0.22
N ASN A 83 2.22 13.84 1.54
CA ASN A 83 3.46 14.02 2.29
C ASN A 83 4.48 12.93 1.94
N LEU A 84 4.05 11.67 1.87
CA LEU A 84 4.91 10.56 1.45
C LEU A 84 5.42 10.72 0.01
N ILE A 85 4.59 11.19 -0.92
CA ILE A 85 5.00 11.47 -2.31
C ILE A 85 6.03 12.60 -2.34
N ASN A 86 5.77 13.72 -1.66
CA ASN A 86 6.71 14.85 -1.59
C ASN A 86 8.05 14.45 -0.95
N ALA A 87 8.01 13.64 0.11
CA ALA A 87 9.18 13.08 0.75
C ALA A 87 9.98 12.19 -0.21
N ALA A 88 9.30 11.35 -1.01
CA ALA A 88 9.93 10.51 -2.02
C ALA A 88 10.63 11.33 -3.12
N VAL A 89 9.98 12.40 -3.59
CA VAL A 89 10.58 13.34 -4.55
C VAL A 89 11.83 13.97 -3.97
N ARG A 90 11.76 14.49 -2.73
CA ARG A 90 12.90 15.12 -2.06
C ARG A 90 14.07 14.15 -1.85
N ALA A 91 13.78 12.90 -1.50
CA ALA A 91 14.78 11.86 -1.30
C ALA A 91 15.31 11.25 -2.61
N ASN A 92 14.88 11.75 -3.78
CA ASN A 92 15.26 11.26 -5.10
C ASN A 92 14.90 9.79 -5.35
N VAL A 93 13.79 9.32 -4.76
CA VAL A 93 13.22 7.99 -5.03
C VAL A 93 12.95 7.85 -6.52
N LYS A 94 13.34 6.71 -7.10
CA LYS A 94 13.19 6.46 -8.53
C LYS A 94 11.77 6.02 -8.89
N ARG A 95 11.19 5.11 -8.10
CA ARG A 95 9.89 4.48 -8.39
C ARG A 95 8.95 4.55 -7.20
N PHE A 96 7.69 4.87 -7.45
CA PHE A 96 6.66 4.98 -6.43
C PHE A 96 5.39 4.21 -6.80
N ALA A 97 4.86 3.43 -5.87
CA ALA A 97 3.54 2.83 -5.99
C ALA A 97 2.63 3.44 -4.90
N PRO A 98 1.62 4.26 -5.27
CA PRO A 98 0.65 4.78 -4.32
C PRO A 98 -0.24 3.68 -3.74
N SER A 99 -1.03 4.01 -2.71
CA SER A 99 -2.01 3.11 -2.11
C SER A 99 -3.21 2.94 -3.05
N GLU A 100 -3.03 2.14 -4.09
CA GLU A 100 -4.00 1.88 -5.14
C GLU A 100 -4.68 0.52 -4.93
N TRP A 101 -3.94 -0.58 -5.01
CA TRP A 101 -4.26 -1.98 -4.66
C TRP A 101 -5.74 -2.42 -4.74
N ALA A 102 -6.48 -1.90 -5.71
CA ALA A 102 -7.92 -2.07 -5.83
C ALA A 102 -8.35 -1.94 -7.31
N SER A 103 -9.31 -1.07 -7.59
CA SER A 103 -9.96 -0.95 -8.90
C SER A 103 -9.26 0.03 -9.85
N SER A 104 -9.31 -0.27 -11.15
CA SER A 104 -8.89 0.65 -12.21
C SER A 104 -9.87 1.81 -12.38
N THR A 105 -11.17 1.55 -12.23
CA THR A 105 -12.23 2.55 -12.25
C THR A 105 -12.61 2.94 -10.82
N LEU A 106 -12.80 4.24 -10.59
CA LEU A 106 -13.22 4.79 -9.30
C LEU A 106 -14.60 5.46 -9.40
N ASP A 107 -15.26 5.34 -10.55
CA ASP A 107 -16.56 5.94 -10.80
C ASP A 107 -17.61 5.19 -9.97
N HIS A 108 -18.49 5.93 -9.30
CA HIS A 108 -19.47 5.40 -8.34
C HIS A 108 -18.88 4.77 -7.06
N LEU A 109 -17.56 4.76 -6.88
CA LEU A 109 -16.89 4.26 -5.67
C LEU A 109 -16.49 5.46 -4.78
N SER A 110 -17.47 6.11 -4.15
CA SER A 110 -17.23 7.33 -3.34
C SER A 110 -16.19 7.12 -2.23
N TRP A 111 -16.11 5.90 -1.68
CA TRP A 111 -15.11 5.49 -0.69
C TRP A 111 -13.66 5.47 -1.22
N TYR A 112 -13.46 5.57 -2.54
CA TYR A 112 -12.13 5.70 -3.17
C TYR A 112 -11.84 7.10 -3.72
N THR A 113 -12.59 8.13 -3.30
CA THR A 113 -12.31 9.52 -3.70
C THR A 113 -10.87 9.93 -3.38
N TYR A 114 -10.32 9.49 -2.25
CA TYR A 114 -8.93 9.77 -1.86
C TYR A 114 -7.92 9.22 -2.89
N LYS A 115 -8.16 8.05 -3.50
CA LYS A 115 -7.30 7.50 -4.57
C LYS A 115 -7.35 8.38 -5.82
N ARG A 116 -8.54 8.85 -6.20
CA ARG A 116 -8.73 9.76 -7.35
C ARG A 116 -7.91 11.04 -7.17
N GLU A 117 -7.91 11.61 -5.97
CA GLU A 117 -7.11 12.77 -5.65
C GLU A 117 -5.60 12.50 -5.75
N ILE A 118 -5.13 11.34 -5.30
CA ILE A 118 -3.71 10.97 -5.42
C ILE A 118 -3.30 10.76 -6.89
N ARG A 119 -4.14 10.11 -7.70
CA ARG A 119 -3.90 10.00 -9.15
C ARG A 119 -3.78 11.38 -9.80
N ARG A 120 -4.68 12.32 -9.47
CA ARG A 120 -4.61 13.70 -9.94
C ARG A 120 -3.33 14.38 -9.49
N PHE A 121 -2.96 14.24 -8.21
CA PHE A 121 -1.76 14.84 -7.66
C PHE A 121 -0.48 14.35 -8.35
N LEU A 122 -0.35 13.04 -8.59
CA LEU A 122 0.76 12.46 -9.35
C LEU A 122 0.78 12.89 -10.82
N GLY A 123 -0.39 13.07 -11.43
CA GLY A 123 -0.53 13.62 -12.78
C GLY A 123 -0.04 15.07 -12.87
N GLU A 124 -0.48 15.94 -11.95
CA GLU A 124 -0.01 17.33 -11.89
C GLU A 124 1.48 17.43 -11.56
N LEU A 125 1.98 16.60 -10.64
CA LEU A 125 3.40 16.55 -10.29
C LEU A 125 4.31 16.29 -11.51
N ASN A 126 3.84 15.45 -12.43
CA ASN A 126 4.58 15.06 -13.63
C ASN A 126 4.16 15.83 -14.90
N LYS A 127 3.33 16.86 -14.78
CA LYS A 127 2.69 17.53 -15.93
C LYS A 127 3.70 18.17 -16.89
N ASP A 128 4.65 18.92 -16.34
CA ASP A 128 5.62 19.69 -17.13
C ASP A 128 6.93 18.94 -17.33
N SER A 129 7.27 18.03 -16.41
CA SER A 129 8.47 17.21 -16.48
C SER A 129 8.29 15.93 -15.68
N LYS A 130 9.08 14.90 -16.01
CA LYS A 130 9.03 13.61 -15.31
C LYS A 130 9.77 13.71 -13.97
N VAL A 131 9.04 14.10 -12.91
CA VAL A 131 9.57 14.26 -11.54
C VAL A 131 9.70 12.92 -10.82
N LEU A 132 8.70 12.05 -10.94
CA LEU A 132 8.66 10.76 -10.23
C LEU A 132 8.08 9.65 -11.13
N GLU A 133 8.78 8.53 -11.31
CA GLU A 133 8.14 7.36 -11.94
C GLU A 133 7.16 6.72 -10.97
N TYR A 134 5.94 6.48 -11.41
CA TYR A 134 4.94 5.79 -10.58
C TYR A 134 4.17 4.74 -11.35
N ASN A 135 3.65 3.74 -10.62
CA ASN A 135 2.76 2.72 -11.16
C ASN A 135 1.52 2.54 -10.27
N LEU A 136 0.34 2.49 -10.88
CA LEU A 136 -0.93 2.28 -10.19
C LEU A 136 -1.27 0.78 -10.23
N PHE A 137 -0.97 0.03 -9.17
CA PHE A 137 -1.33 -1.40 -9.10
C PHE A 137 -2.83 -1.55 -8.86
N GLN A 138 -3.54 -2.17 -9.81
CA GLN A 138 -5.00 -2.28 -9.83
C GLN A 138 -5.43 -3.75 -10.00
N PRO A 139 -5.11 -4.63 -9.03
CA PRO A 139 -5.40 -6.07 -9.14
C PRO A 139 -6.90 -6.42 -9.06
N GLY A 140 -7.76 -5.47 -8.71
CA GLY A 140 -9.17 -5.73 -8.47
C GLY A 140 -9.43 -6.42 -7.13
N MET A 141 -10.46 -7.25 -7.08
CA MET A 141 -10.83 -8.03 -5.90
C MET A 141 -9.88 -9.21 -5.71
N PHE A 142 -9.40 -9.43 -4.49
CA PHE A 142 -8.58 -10.60 -4.21
C PHE A 142 -9.43 -11.87 -4.22
N MET A 143 -9.00 -12.86 -5.00
CA MET A 143 -9.69 -14.15 -5.13
C MET A 143 -9.84 -14.87 -3.78
N ASN A 144 -8.96 -14.58 -2.81
CA ASN A 144 -9.02 -15.09 -1.45
C ASN A 144 -10.34 -14.78 -0.72
N TYR A 145 -11.05 -13.73 -1.13
CA TYR A 145 -12.35 -13.39 -0.54
C TYR A 145 -13.45 -14.39 -0.95
N LEU A 146 -13.30 -15.08 -2.08
CA LEU A 146 -14.28 -16.07 -2.55
C LEU A 146 -14.24 -17.38 -1.74
N THR A 147 -13.22 -17.59 -0.90
CA THR A 147 -13.08 -18.82 -0.11
C THR A 147 -13.68 -18.72 1.28
N HIS A 148 -14.36 -17.62 1.62
CA HIS A 148 -14.97 -17.43 2.93
C HIS A 148 -15.87 -18.62 3.33
N PRO A 149 -15.79 -19.15 4.57
CA PRO A 149 -14.95 -18.70 5.70
C PRO A 149 -13.56 -19.36 5.77
N TYR A 150 -13.17 -20.14 4.76
CA TYR A 150 -11.92 -20.89 4.76
C TYR A 150 -10.71 -20.03 4.34
N PRO A 151 -9.59 -20.09 5.09
CA PRO A 151 -8.39 -19.37 4.74
C PRO A 151 -7.74 -19.95 3.47
N SER A 152 -7.35 -19.08 2.55
CA SER A 152 -6.64 -19.43 1.30
C SER A 152 -5.28 -18.74 1.17
N ALA A 153 -4.89 -17.97 2.20
CA ALA A 153 -3.65 -17.22 2.30
C ALA A 153 -3.18 -17.19 3.77
N LYS A 154 -1.92 -16.85 4.00
CA LYS A 154 -1.30 -16.87 5.33
C LYS A 154 -1.76 -15.70 6.18
N HIS A 155 -1.89 -14.52 5.57
CA HIS A 155 -2.19 -13.25 6.21
C HIS A 155 -3.53 -12.68 5.75
N VAL A 156 -3.90 -12.83 4.47
CA VAL A 156 -5.17 -12.30 3.94
C VAL A 156 -6.35 -13.05 4.53
N HIS A 157 -7.05 -12.38 5.45
CA HIS A 157 -8.35 -12.82 5.95
C HIS A 157 -9.40 -12.85 4.83
N SER A 158 -10.21 -13.92 4.81
CA SER A 158 -11.41 -13.98 3.96
C SER A 158 -12.42 -12.93 4.42
N MET A 159 -13.01 -12.20 3.47
CA MET A 159 -14.10 -11.26 3.69
C MET A 159 -15.40 -11.91 3.20
N GLU A 160 -16.46 -11.82 3.99
CA GLU A 160 -17.80 -12.20 3.53
C GLU A 160 -18.25 -11.22 2.44
N LEU A 161 -18.66 -11.73 1.28
CA LEU A 161 -19.12 -10.94 0.15
C LEU A 161 -20.66 -10.92 0.12
N LEU A 162 -21.23 -10.15 -0.81
CA LEU A 162 -22.69 -10.11 -1.03
C LEU A 162 -23.29 -11.47 -1.46
N PHE A 163 -22.44 -12.44 -1.79
CA PHE A 163 -22.82 -13.81 -2.10
C PHE A 163 -22.05 -14.75 -1.17
N ASP A 164 -22.78 -15.70 -0.57
CA ASP A 164 -22.24 -16.76 0.27
C ASP A 164 -22.40 -18.11 -0.46
N TYR A 165 -21.29 -18.61 -1.02
CA TYR A 165 -21.29 -19.88 -1.74
C TYR A 165 -21.55 -21.08 -0.82
N LEU A 166 -21.23 -20.98 0.47
CA LEU A 166 -21.48 -22.06 1.42
C LEU A 166 -22.98 -22.18 1.65
N GLN A 167 -23.66 -21.07 1.96
CA GLN A 167 -25.11 -21.08 2.20
C GLN A 167 -25.94 -21.42 0.96
N MET A 168 -25.47 -21.09 -0.25
CA MET A 168 -26.13 -21.48 -1.50
C MET A 168 -26.19 -23.01 -1.70
N THR A 169 -25.27 -23.77 -1.10
CA THR A 169 -25.19 -25.23 -1.26
C THR A 169 -25.93 -26.02 -0.19
N THR A 170 -26.24 -25.40 0.95
CA THR A 170 -26.88 -26.05 2.11
C THR A 170 -28.42 -25.90 2.17
N GLN A 171 -29.05 -25.32 1.14
CA GLN A 171 -30.53 -25.23 1.05
C GLN A 171 -31.18 -26.41 0.26
N GLN A 172 -30.61 -27.62 0.34
CA GLN A 172 -31.26 -28.86 -0.10
C GLN A 172 -31.46 -29.80 1.10
#